data_AF-A0A375A8Q5-F1
#
_entry.id   AF-A0A375A8Q5-F1
#
_cell.length_a   1.000
_cell.length_b   1.000
_cell.length_c   1.000
_cell.angle_alpha   90.00
_cell.angle_beta   90.00
_cell.angle_gamma   90.00
#
_symmetry.space_group_name_H-M   'P 1'
#
loop_
_entity.id
_entity.type
_entity.pdbx_description
1 polymer ?
#
loop_
_entity_poly.entity_id
_entity_poly.type
_entity_poly.pdbx_seq_one_letter_code
_entity_poly.pdbx_strand_id
1 'polypeptide(L)'
;MPLLNKKLNSNSTFFRKALLSCVYLGVSIGCLSANSWASVEPLSVSGNKIYAGSTAKSFSGNSLFWSNNGWGGEKFYTADTVASLKKNWGSSIVRAAMGVQESGGYLQDPAGNKAKVEKVVNAAIANNMYVIIDWHSHTAENNRSEAISFFQDMARKYGNKPNVIYEIYNEPLQVSWNNTIKPYAEAVVSAIRAIDPDNLIIVGTPSWSQDVDEASFNPINAKNIAYTLHFYAGTHGESLRNKARKALNNGIALFVTEWGAVNSDGNGGVNQTETDAWVTFMRDNNISNANWALNDKNEGASTYYPGSTNLTDSGKKVKSIIQNWPYKTSSASASINEAASETAADTAATDSAATTDTATQDTTTQTTAVTDTPTTTDSASCTNVNIYPNWVSKDWSGGTPTHNEAGESLVYQGKRYVANWYTSSTPGSDASWSLVGNCN
;
A
#
# COMPACT_ATOMS: atom_id res chain seq x y z
N MET A 1 15.95 -6.22 85.65
CA MET A 1 14.92 -5.60 86.51
C MET A 1 13.77 -5.13 85.64
N PRO A 2 12.52 -5.31 86.06
CA PRO A 2 11.63 -6.23 85.37
C PRO A 2 10.26 -5.61 85.03
N LEU A 3 9.34 -6.48 84.56
CA LEU A 3 7.87 -6.35 84.65
C LEU A 3 7.18 -5.51 83.56
N LEU A 4 6.03 -5.87 83.02
CA LEU A 4 5.26 -7.12 82.97
C LEU A 4 4.07 -6.86 82.01
N ASN A 5 3.61 -7.92 81.36
CA ASN A 5 2.34 -8.08 80.64
C ASN A 5 1.09 -7.36 81.19
N LYS A 6 0.17 -7.00 80.27
CA LYS A 6 -1.30 -7.16 80.40
C LYS A 6 -1.95 -7.05 79.01
N LYS A 7 -2.36 -8.14 78.35
CA LYS A 7 -3.67 -8.85 78.40
C LYS A 7 -4.91 -7.96 78.26
N LEU A 8 -5.45 -7.94 77.03
CA LEU A 8 -6.82 -8.29 76.54
C LEU A 8 -8.07 -8.12 77.43
N ASN A 9 -9.17 -7.79 76.71
CA ASN A 9 -10.62 -7.92 76.99
C ASN A 9 -11.28 -6.85 77.88
N SER A 10 -12.54 -6.45 77.71
CA SER A 10 -13.56 -6.60 76.65
C SER A 10 -14.74 -5.67 77.01
N ASN A 11 -15.66 -5.50 76.05
CA ASN A 11 -17.09 -5.19 76.22
C ASN A 11 -17.48 -3.73 76.57
N SER A 12 -18.07 -3.01 75.60
CA SER A 12 -19.52 -2.98 75.26
C SER A 12 -20.25 -2.01 76.21
N THR A 13 -21.00 -0.98 75.82
CA THR A 13 -21.99 -0.86 74.74
C THR A 13 -22.60 0.57 74.82
N PHE A 14 -23.49 0.92 73.86
CA PHE A 14 -24.37 2.11 73.78
C PHE A 14 -23.68 3.34 73.16
N PHE A 15 -24.03 3.89 71.99
CA PHE A 15 -25.28 3.87 71.22
C PHE A 15 -25.08 4.47 69.81
N ARG A 16 -25.95 4.05 68.86
CA ARG A 16 -26.28 4.58 67.48
C ARG A 16 -25.59 3.79 66.35
N LYS A 17 -26.29 2.83 65.71
CA LYS A 17 -27.28 2.97 64.60
C LYS A 17 -26.71 3.87 63.48
N ALA A 18 -26.53 3.47 62.21
CA ALA A 18 -27.10 2.38 61.42
C ALA A 18 -26.18 1.98 60.25
N LEU A 19 -26.45 0.80 59.68
CA LEU A 19 -25.86 0.18 58.49
C LEU A 19 -25.80 1.15 57.29
N LEU A 20 -24.72 1.07 56.50
CA LEU A 20 -24.77 0.43 55.18
C LEU A 20 -23.35 0.07 54.70
N SER A 21 -23.16 -1.21 54.39
CA SER A 21 -22.01 -1.75 53.69
C SER A 21 -21.96 -1.19 52.26
N CYS A 22 -20.87 -0.49 51.91
CA CYS A 22 -20.47 -0.33 50.51
C CYS A 22 -19.21 -1.15 50.28
N VAL A 23 -19.41 -2.22 49.51
CA VAL A 23 -18.41 -3.10 48.92
C VAL A 23 -17.39 -2.25 48.16
N TYR A 24 -16.11 -2.34 48.55
CA TYR A 24 -14.99 -1.89 47.73
C TYR A 24 -14.85 -2.84 46.54
N LEU A 25 -15.66 -2.63 45.50
CA LEU A 25 -15.34 -3.11 44.15
C LEU A 25 -14.57 -1.98 43.48
N GLY A 26 -13.25 -2.00 43.63
CA GLY A 26 -12.36 -1.14 42.87
C GLY A 26 -12.41 -1.56 41.41
N VAL A 27 -13.37 -1.01 40.67
CA VAL A 27 -13.38 -1.06 39.21
C VAL A 27 -12.22 -0.19 38.76
N SER A 28 -11.08 -0.81 38.50
CA SER A 28 -10.05 -0.22 37.64
C SER A 28 -10.62 -0.11 36.25
N ILE A 29 -11.36 0.97 36.00
CA ILE A 29 -11.63 1.47 34.65
C ILE A 29 -10.26 1.89 34.13
N GLY A 30 -9.59 0.97 33.45
CA GLY A 30 -8.52 1.33 32.55
C GLY A 30 -9.11 2.35 31.58
N CYS A 31 -8.67 3.60 31.68
CA CYS A 31 -8.83 4.55 30.59
C CYS A 31 -8.12 3.95 29.38
N LEU A 32 -8.86 3.15 28.60
CA LEU A 32 -8.63 3.02 27.19
C LEU A 32 -8.89 4.42 26.63
N SER A 33 -7.87 5.27 26.67
CA SER A 33 -7.76 6.37 25.72
C SER A 33 -7.61 5.71 24.35
N ALA A 34 -8.73 5.33 23.76
CA ALA A 34 -8.82 5.11 22.34
C ALA A 34 -8.41 6.45 21.72
N ASN A 35 -7.15 6.55 21.28
CA ASN A 35 -6.70 7.64 20.45
C ASN A 35 -7.45 7.52 19.12
N SER A 36 -8.67 8.05 19.07
CA SER A 36 -9.51 8.18 17.87
C SER A 36 -8.96 9.22 16.88
N TRP A 37 -7.65 9.47 16.90
CA TRP A 37 -6.97 10.54 16.18
C TRP A 37 -6.08 10.05 15.02
N ALA A 38 -5.94 8.73 14.85
CA ALA A 38 -5.20 8.20 13.71
C ALA A 38 -6.09 8.30 12.46
N SER A 39 -5.86 9.32 11.63
CA SER A 39 -6.58 9.50 10.36
C SER A 39 -6.32 8.37 9.36
N VAL A 40 -5.23 7.63 9.56
CA VAL A 40 -4.84 6.40 8.85
C VAL A 40 -4.28 5.39 9.85
N GLU A 41 -4.33 4.10 9.50
CA GLU A 41 -3.74 3.04 10.34
C GLU A 41 -2.20 3.18 10.43
N PRO A 42 -1.57 2.86 11.56
CA PRO A 42 -0.10 2.86 11.64
C PRO A 42 0.47 1.76 10.74
N LEU A 43 1.57 2.08 10.06
CA LEU A 43 2.32 1.11 9.27
C LEU A 43 3.39 0.41 10.10
N SER A 44 3.59 -0.88 9.86
CA SER A 44 4.68 -1.66 10.46
C SER A 44 5.21 -2.72 9.50
N VAL A 45 6.41 -3.23 9.76
CA VAL A 45 7.03 -4.29 8.96
C VAL A 45 7.16 -5.56 9.79
N SER A 46 6.73 -6.69 9.20
CA SER A 46 6.95 -8.02 9.75
C SER A 46 7.38 -8.97 8.64
N GLY A 47 8.63 -9.43 8.71
CA GLY A 47 9.26 -10.16 7.61
C GLY A 47 9.23 -9.33 6.32
N ASN A 48 8.77 -9.94 5.22
CA ASN A 48 8.70 -9.31 3.91
C ASN A 48 7.40 -8.53 3.64
N LYS A 49 6.55 -8.31 4.65
CA LYS A 49 5.26 -7.64 4.50
C LYS A 49 5.18 -6.34 5.28
N ILE A 50 4.50 -5.36 4.68
CA ILE A 50 4.07 -4.12 5.34
C ILE A 50 2.63 -4.31 5.79
N TYR A 51 2.39 -4.04 7.06
CA TYR A 51 1.09 -4.10 7.72
C TYR A 51 0.55 -2.69 7.91
N ALA A 52 -0.76 -2.53 7.70
CA ALA A 52 -1.52 -1.38 8.15
C ALA A 52 -2.47 -1.87 9.26
N GLY A 53 -2.23 -1.42 10.49
CA GLY A 53 -2.85 -2.03 11.66
C GLY A 53 -2.43 -3.49 11.79
N SER A 54 -3.40 -4.41 11.88
CA SER A 54 -3.16 -5.85 12.05
C SER A 54 -3.08 -6.65 10.75
N THR A 55 -3.25 -6.01 9.59
CA THR A 55 -3.40 -6.71 8.30
C THR A 55 -2.32 -6.26 7.33
N ALA A 56 -1.72 -7.22 6.61
CA ALA A 56 -0.85 -6.91 5.47
C ALA A 56 -1.70 -6.26 4.37
N LYS A 57 -1.39 -5.01 4.02
CA LYS A 57 -2.12 -4.22 3.01
C LYS A 57 -1.12 -3.48 2.13
N SER A 58 -1.50 -3.27 0.88
CA SER A 58 -0.81 -2.36 -0.03
C SER A 58 -1.69 -1.18 -0.38
N PHE A 59 -1.08 -0.02 -0.60
CA PHE A 59 -1.76 1.18 -1.05
C PHE A 59 -1.14 1.68 -2.35
N SER A 60 -1.93 2.36 -3.17
CA SER A 60 -1.45 2.99 -4.41
C SER A 60 -1.73 4.48 -4.40
N GLY A 61 -0.82 5.25 -4.98
CA GLY A 61 -0.94 6.69 -5.06
C GLY A 61 0.03 7.32 -6.05
N ASN A 62 0.40 8.57 -5.81
CA ASN A 62 1.08 9.42 -6.79
C ASN A 62 2.36 10.01 -6.20
N SER A 63 3.43 10.03 -6.99
CA SER A 63 4.57 10.90 -6.74
C SER A 63 4.32 12.24 -7.41
N LEU A 64 4.57 13.32 -6.67
CA LEU A 64 4.82 14.62 -7.28
C LEU A 64 6.16 14.55 -8.02
N PHE A 65 6.32 15.40 -9.02
CA PHE A 65 7.61 15.63 -9.67
C PHE A 65 8.59 16.35 -8.71
N TRP A 66 9.83 16.56 -9.15
CA TRP A 66 10.86 17.30 -8.42
C TRP A 66 10.33 18.62 -7.84
N SER A 67 10.65 18.89 -6.56
CA SER A 67 10.25 20.11 -5.86
C SER A 67 11.02 21.37 -6.29
N ASN A 68 12.09 21.21 -7.04
CA ASN A 68 13.07 22.26 -7.34
C ASN A 68 12.42 23.54 -7.87
N ASN A 69 12.96 24.69 -7.46
CA ASN A 69 12.55 25.98 -8.01
C ASN A 69 12.86 26.04 -9.52
N GLY A 70 11.84 26.32 -10.32
CA GLY A 70 11.94 26.50 -11.77
C GLY A 70 11.80 25.23 -12.61
N TRP A 71 11.47 24.08 -12.01
CA TRP A 71 11.40 22.79 -12.72
C TRP A 71 9.98 22.42 -13.17
N GLY A 72 8.98 23.22 -12.80
CA GLY A 72 7.59 23.07 -13.20
C GLY A 72 6.77 22.15 -12.29
N GLY A 73 7.41 21.22 -11.58
CA GLY A 73 6.75 20.30 -10.64
C GLY A 73 6.25 20.98 -9.36
N GLU A 74 6.93 22.03 -8.90
CA GLU A 74 6.64 22.72 -7.65
C GLU A 74 5.24 23.35 -7.61
N LYS A 75 4.63 23.63 -8.77
CA LYS A 75 3.27 24.16 -8.87
C LYS A 75 2.20 23.15 -8.42
N PHE A 76 2.52 21.87 -8.40
CA PHE A 76 1.63 20.81 -7.90
C PHE A 76 1.79 20.55 -6.38
N TYR A 77 2.74 21.20 -5.71
CA TYR A 77 2.92 21.11 -4.26
C TYR A 77 1.90 22.02 -3.55
N THR A 78 0.62 21.65 -3.62
CA THR A 78 -0.50 22.41 -3.06
C THR A 78 -1.49 21.50 -2.33
N ALA A 79 -2.25 22.08 -1.39
CA ALA A 79 -3.31 21.34 -0.70
C ALA A 79 -4.44 20.91 -1.65
N ASP A 80 -4.77 21.73 -2.65
CA ASP A 80 -5.80 21.44 -3.64
C ASP A 80 -5.43 20.25 -4.52
N THR A 81 -4.16 20.15 -4.93
CA THR A 81 -3.66 18.97 -5.63
C THR A 81 -3.84 17.71 -4.78
N VAL A 82 -3.41 17.73 -3.52
CA VAL A 82 -3.55 16.57 -2.60
C VAL A 82 -5.02 16.20 -2.37
N ALA A 83 -5.89 17.19 -2.13
CA ALA A 83 -7.32 16.95 -1.97
C ALA A 83 -7.96 16.36 -3.25
N SER A 84 -7.54 16.82 -4.43
CA SER A 84 -7.97 16.28 -5.72
C SER A 84 -7.50 14.83 -5.92
N LEU A 85 -6.27 14.49 -5.52
CA LEU A 85 -5.78 13.10 -5.57
C LEU A 85 -6.62 12.19 -4.67
N LYS A 86 -6.92 12.59 -3.44
CA LYS A 86 -7.81 11.82 -2.55
C LYS A 86 -9.19 11.63 -3.16
N LYS A 87 -9.83 12.74 -3.56
CA LYS A 87 -11.24 12.76 -3.99
C LYS A 87 -11.46 12.15 -5.37
N ASN A 88 -10.65 12.53 -6.35
CA ASN A 88 -10.91 12.23 -7.76
C ASN A 88 -10.15 11.01 -8.28
N TRP A 89 -9.03 10.65 -7.63
CA TRP A 89 -8.24 9.46 -7.98
C TRP A 89 -8.43 8.32 -6.97
N GLY A 90 -8.94 8.61 -5.77
CA GLY A 90 -8.96 7.64 -4.68
C GLY A 90 -7.53 7.31 -4.21
N SER A 91 -6.59 8.25 -4.37
CA SER A 91 -5.20 8.06 -3.99
C SER A 91 -5.07 7.89 -2.48
N SER A 92 -4.24 6.94 -2.04
CA SER A 92 -3.97 6.69 -0.62
C SER A 92 -2.59 7.18 -0.18
N ILE A 93 -1.70 7.47 -1.14
CA ILE A 93 -0.32 7.93 -0.91
C ILE A 93 -0.07 9.15 -1.79
N VAL A 94 0.57 10.18 -1.23
CA VAL A 94 1.24 11.23 -2.00
C VAL A 94 2.72 11.28 -1.62
N ARG A 95 3.61 11.25 -2.60
CA ARG A 95 5.06 11.37 -2.38
C ARG A 95 5.55 12.76 -2.73
N ALA A 96 6.27 13.40 -1.82
CA ALA A 96 6.87 14.72 -1.98
C ALA A 96 8.37 14.56 -2.30
N ALA A 97 8.70 14.49 -3.60
CA ALA A 97 10.04 14.32 -4.14
C ALA A 97 10.90 15.59 -4.00
N MET A 98 11.50 15.79 -2.81
CA MET A 98 12.26 16.99 -2.50
C MET A 98 13.67 16.89 -3.09
N GLY A 99 13.91 17.58 -4.21
CA GLY A 99 15.24 17.59 -4.80
C GLY A 99 16.26 18.27 -3.89
N VAL A 100 17.49 17.76 -3.91
CA VAL A 100 18.53 18.10 -2.91
C VAL A 100 19.67 18.90 -3.52
N GLN A 101 20.53 18.23 -4.30
CA GLN A 101 21.77 18.80 -4.84
C GLN A 101 21.59 19.54 -6.17
N GLU A 102 20.52 19.20 -6.92
CA GLU A 102 20.25 19.82 -8.21
C GLU A 102 19.82 21.29 -8.08
N SER A 103 19.96 22.05 -9.16
CA SER A 103 19.63 23.48 -9.20
C SER A 103 18.21 23.75 -8.70
N GLY A 104 18.05 24.71 -7.78
CA GLY A 104 16.77 25.03 -7.14
C GLY A 104 16.31 24.05 -6.06
N GLY A 105 17.13 23.04 -5.73
CA GLY A 105 16.88 22.04 -4.68
C GLY A 105 17.21 22.54 -3.26
N TYR A 106 17.03 21.64 -2.29
CA TYR A 106 17.14 21.92 -0.85
C TYR A 106 18.49 22.54 -0.45
N LEU A 107 19.61 22.13 -1.04
CA LEU A 107 20.91 22.70 -0.66
C LEU A 107 21.07 24.18 -1.07
N GLN A 108 20.34 24.62 -2.10
CA GLN A 108 20.35 26.02 -2.56
C GLN A 108 19.25 26.85 -1.90
N ASP A 109 18.07 26.26 -1.68
CA ASP A 109 16.94 26.90 -0.99
C ASP A 109 16.30 25.93 0.01
N PRO A 110 16.89 25.79 1.23
CA PRO A 110 16.40 24.86 2.24
C PRO A 110 14.98 25.23 2.71
N ALA A 111 14.71 26.52 2.90
CA ALA A 111 13.45 27.01 3.43
C ALA A 111 12.31 26.81 2.43
N GLY A 112 12.50 27.18 1.16
CA GLY A 112 11.47 27.05 0.13
C GLY A 112 11.12 25.59 -0.17
N ASN A 113 12.11 24.71 -0.32
CA ASN A 113 11.86 23.30 -0.58
C ASN A 113 11.20 22.60 0.64
N LYS A 114 11.68 22.85 1.87
CA LYS A 114 11.03 22.33 3.08
C LYS A 114 9.59 22.81 3.21
N ALA A 115 9.30 24.09 2.91
CA ALA A 115 7.93 24.62 2.97
C ALA A 115 6.97 23.94 1.97
N LYS A 116 7.45 23.58 0.76
CA LYS A 116 6.67 22.81 -0.21
C LYS A 116 6.33 21.42 0.33
N VAL A 117 7.32 20.71 0.87
CA VAL A 117 7.12 19.38 1.49
C VAL A 117 6.12 19.47 2.63
N GLU A 118 6.31 20.39 3.58
CA GLU A 118 5.41 20.55 4.73
C GLU A 118 3.97 20.87 4.30
N LYS A 119 3.78 21.64 3.22
CA LYS A 119 2.45 21.91 2.67
C LYS A 119 1.76 20.63 2.19
N VAL A 120 2.49 19.75 1.49
CA VAL A 120 1.98 18.44 1.05
C VAL A 120 1.71 17.52 2.23
N VAL A 121 2.61 17.47 3.22
CA VAL A 121 2.44 16.66 4.45
C VAL A 121 1.18 17.07 5.21
N ASN A 122 1.01 18.37 5.46
CA ASN A 122 -0.16 18.88 6.17
C ASN A 122 -1.46 18.56 5.41
N ALA A 123 -1.46 18.71 4.08
CA ALA A 123 -2.62 18.41 3.26
C ALA A 123 -2.94 16.91 3.24
N ALA A 124 -1.93 16.03 3.22
CA ALA A 124 -2.13 14.59 3.26
C ALA A 124 -2.73 14.13 4.60
N ILE A 125 -2.23 14.67 5.71
CA ILE A 125 -2.79 14.43 7.05
C ILE A 125 -4.27 14.86 7.09
N ALA A 126 -4.59 16.04 6.57
CA ALA A 126 -5.96 16.56 6.53
C ALA A 126 -6.91 15.77 5.62
N ASN A 127 -6.38 15.00 4.67
CA ASN A 127 -7.14 14.20 3.71
C ASN A 127 -7.06 12.68 3.98
N ASN A 128 -6.58 12.27 5.17
CA ASN A 128 -6.42 10.87 5.56
C ASN A 128 -5.59 10.07 4.53
N MET A 129 -4.50 10.64 4.03
CA MET A 129 -3.55 9.97 3.13
C MET A 129 -2.24 9.70 3.85
N TYR A 130 -1.52 8.67 3.43
CA TYR A 130 -0.10 8.58 3.72
C TYR A 130 0.68 9.60 2.89
N VAL A 131 1.79 10.08 3.43
CA VAL A 131 2.72 10.97 2.74
C VAL A 131 4.14 10.46 2.88
N ILE A 132 4.80 10.31 1.75
CA ILE A 132 6.24 10.00 1.70
C ILE A 132 6.99 11.33 1.64
N ILE A 133 7.82 11.58 2.65
CA ILE A 133 8.80 12.66 2.66
C ILE A 133 10.09 12.10 2.07
N ASP A 134 10.38 12.46 0.83
CA ASP A 134 11.47 11.88 0.06
C ASP A 134 12.66 12.84 -0.06
N TRP A 135 13.83 12.35 0.34
CA TRP A 135 15.13 12.96 0.06
C TRP A 135 15.59 12.58 -1.35
N HIS A 136 15.12 13.35 -2.33
CA HIS A 136 15.20 13.04 -3.74
C HIS A 136 16.59 13.35 -4.32
N SER A 137 17.54 12.46 -4.00
CA SER A 137 18.95 12.57 -4.36
C SER A 137 19.46 11.28 -5.00
N HIS A 138 20.48 11.41 -5.84
CA HIS A 138 21.25 10.31 -6.42
C HIS A 138 22.60 10.06 -5.71
N THR A 139 22.99 10.94 -4.79
CA THR A 139 24.28 10.91 -4.10
C THR A 139 24.14 11.37 -2.64
N ALA A 140 23.05 10.96 -1.98
CA ALA A 140 22.67 11.43 -0.65
C ALA A 140 23.78 11.22 0.40
N GLU A 141 24.64 10.22 0.21
CA GLU A 141 25.82 9.96 1.04
C GLU A 141 26.77 11.15 1.16
N ASN A 142 26.83 12.01 0.14
CA ASN A 142 27.67 13.21 0.12
C ASN A 142 27.13 14.35 1.00
N ASN A 143 25.85 14.29 1.38
CA ASN A 143 25.16 15.30 2.17
C ASN A 143 24.45 14.69 3.38
N ARG A 144 25.11 13.71 4.01
CA ARG A 144 24.58 12.96 5.16
C ARG A 144 24.16 13.86 6.32
N SER A 145 24.95 14.90 6.63
CA SER A 145 24.68 15.82 7.73
C SER A 145 23.39 16.62 7.50
N GLU A 146 23.18 17.09 6.27
CA GLU A 146 21.99 17.82 5.85
C GLU A 146 20.75 16.92 5.88
N ALA A 147 20.86 15.68 5.40
CA ALA A 147 19.79 14.69 5.47
C ALA A 147 19.39 14.40 6.92
N ILE A 148 20.36 14.16 7.82
CA ILE A 148 20.11 13.95 9.25
C ILE A 148 19.37 15.15 9.85
N SER A 149 19.86 16.37 9.61
CA SER A 149 19.24 17.59 10.13
C SER A 149 17.79 17.74 9.65
N PHE A 150 17.57 17.57 8.35
CA PHE A 150 16.24 17.65 7.75
C PHE A 150 15.28 16.61 8.33
N PHE A 151 15.67 15.34 8.39
CA PHE A 151 14.79 14.28 8.88
C PHE A 151 14.56 14.37 10.40
N GLN A 152 15.51 14.84 11.19
CA GLN A 152 15.25 15.14 12.60
C GLN A 152 14.18 16.23 12.77
N ASP A 153 14.21 17.27 11.94
CA ASP A 153 13.16 18.29 11.95
C ASP A 153 11.79 17.73 11.56
N MET A 154 11.74 16.89 10.53
CA MET A 154 10.50 16.22 10.11
C MET A 154 9.98 15.25 11.17
N ALA A 155 10.86 14.50 11.84
CA ALA A 155 10.51 13.59 12.93
C ALA A 155 9.99 14.35 14.16
N ARG A 156 10.62 15.46 14.56
CA ARG A 156 10.12 16.30 15.67
C ARG A 156 8.74 16.87 15.39
N LYS A 157 8.48 17.24 14.14
CA LYS A 157 7.23 17.89 13.74
C LYS A 157 6.09 16.91 13.49
N TYR A 158 6.38 15.76 12.89
CA TYR A 158 5.37 14.83 12.38
C TYR A 158 5.51 13.39 12.86
N GLY A 159 6.49 13.05 13.70
CA GLY A 159 6.74 11.66 14.09
C GLY A 159 5.61 11.00 14.88
N ASN A 160 4.67 11.78 15.41
CA ASN A 160 3.45 11.27 16.04
C ASN A 160 2.27 11.11 15.06
N LYS A 161 2.50 11.24 13.75
CA LYS A 161 1.49 11.13 12.70
C LYS A 161 1.71 9.84 11.90
N PRO A 162 0.80 8.85 11.97
CA PRO A 162 0.95 7.58 11.25
C PRO A 162 0.89 7.74 9.72
N ASN A 163 0.50 8.93 9.25
CA ASN A 163 0.53 9.31 7.84
C ASN A 163 1.95 9.36 7.27
N VAL A 164 2.95 9.70 8.09
CA VAL A 164 4.29 10.03 7.59
C VAL A 164 5.13 8.78 7.36
N ILE A 165 5.76 8.75 6.20
CA ILE A 165 6.74 7.76 5.77
C ILE A 165 8.00 8.53 5.37
N TYR A 166 9.17 8.08 5.81
CA TYR A 166 10.45 8.70 5.45
C TYR A 166 11.14 7.90 4.34
N GLU A 167 11.40 8.51 3.19
CA GLU A 167 12.25 7.93 2.15
C GLU A 167 13.58 8.66 2.14
N ILE A 168 14.61 8.01 2.68
CA ILE A 168 15.85 8.71 3.06
C ILE A 168 16.87 8.82 1.93
N TYR A 169 16.65 8.10 0.83
CA TYR A 169 17.50 8.10 -0.35
C TYR A 169 16.71 7.54 -1.54
N ASN A 170 16.27 8.41 -2.45
CA ASN A 170 15.51 8.06 -3.65
C ASN A 170 16.19 6.99 -4.53
N GLU A 171 17.29 7.34 -5.19
CA GLU A 171 17.91 6.50 -6.22
C GLU A 171 19.43 6.54 -6.16
N PRO A 172 20.05 5.76 -5.25
CA PRO A 172 21.48 5.52 -5.29
C PRO A 172 21.92 5.08 -6.68
N LEU A 173 23.02 5.62 -7.17
CA LEU A 173 23.63 5.16 -8.42
C LEU A 173 24.26 3.76 -8.26
N GLN A 174 25.22 3.42 -9.10
CA GLN A 174 25.97 2.16 -9.05
C GLN A 174 27.02 2.20 -7.92
N VAL A 175 26.55 2.28 -6.68
CA VAL A 175 27.35 2.34 -5.45
C VAL A 175 27.05 1.14 -4.56
N SER A 176 28.02 0.73 -3.73
CA SER A 176 27.89 -0.46 -2.89
C SER A 176 26.78 -0.31 -1.83
N TRP A 177 25.94 -1.35 -1.67
CA TRP A 177 25.04 -1.42 -0.52
C TRP A 177 25.81 -1.36 0.80
N ASN A 178 26.79 -2.26 0.96
CA ASN A 178 27.50 -2.45 2.24
C ASN A 178 28.41 -1.27 2.62
N ASN A 179 29.07 -0.64 1.63
CA ASN A 179 30.11 0.33 1.91
C ASN A 179 29.65 1.79 1.78
N THR A 180 28.51 2.03 1.11
CA THR A 180 28.03 3.39 0.84
C THR A 180 26.62 3.60 1.39
N ILE A 181 25.64 2.84 0.89
CA ILE A 181 24.22 3.10 1.18
C ILE A 181 23.88 2.73 2.61
N LYS A 182 24.21 1.51 3.07
CA LYS A 182 23.89 1.04 4.42
C LYS A 182 24.52 1.92 5.51
N PRO A 183 25.81 2.33 5.46
CA PRO A 183 26.38 3.24 6.45
C PRO A 183 25.72 4.63 6.47
N TYR A 184 25.27 5.14 5.32
CA TYR A 184 24.46 6.37 5.26
C TYR A 184 23.10 6.14 5.93
N ALA A 185 22.41 5.08 5.53
CA ALA A 185 21.07 4.76 5.99
C ALA A 185 21.01 4.52 7.49
N GLU A 186 21.95 3.75 8.06
CA GLU A 186 22.00 3.49 9.51
C GLU A 186 22.18 4.77 10.33
N ALA A 187 22.96 5.73 9.84
CA ALA A 187 23.14 7.02 10.51
C ALA A 187 21.84 7.86 10.49
N VAL A 188 21.17 7.95 9.34
CA VAL A 188 19.90 8.68 9.21
C VAL A 188 18.77 7.99 9.98
N VAL A 189 18.66 6.66 9.88
CA VAL A 189 17.70 5.83 10.63
C VAL A 189 17.90 6.01 12.13
N SER A 190 19.14 5.97 12.63
CA SER A 190 19.42 6.18 14.05
C SER A 190 18.97 7.58 14.52
N ALA A 191 19.24 8.61 13.72
CA ALA A 191 18.83 9.98 14.03
C ALA A 191 17.30 10.17 14.05
N ILE A 192 16.58 9.53 13.12
CA ILE A 192 15.12 9.51 13.12
C ILE A 192 14.59 8.74 14.33
N ARG A 193 15.10 7.53 14.57
CA ARG A 193 14.63 6.63 15.64
C ARG A 193 14.87 7.15 17.06
N ALA A 194 15.80 8.09 17.23
CA ALA A 194 15.96 8.83 18.48
C ALA A 194 14.78 9.76 18.81
N ILE A 195 13.91 10.06 17.83
CA ILE A 195 12.78 10.99 17.94
C ILE A 195 11.45 10.28 17.62
N ASP A 196 11.42 9.48 16.56
CA ASP A 196 10.28 8.74 16.03
C ASP A 196 10.59 7.23 16.01
N PRO A 197 10.07 6.46 16.98
CA PRO A 197 10.43 5.06 17.16
C PRO A 197 9.70 4.09 16.23
N ASP A 198 8.74 4.52 15.40
CA ASP A 198 7.81 3.61 14.74
C ASP A 198 7.37 3.95 13.32
N ASN A 199 7.37 5.20 12.84
CA ASN A 199 6.99 5.46 11.45
C ASN A 199 7.90 4.72 10.46
N LEU A 200 7.32 4.29 9.34
CA LEU A 200 8.02 3.54 8.30
C LEU A 200 9.17 4.37 7.72
N ILE A 201 10.36 3.78 7.63
CA ILE A 201 11.49 4.33 6.87
C ILE A 201 11.75 3.43 5.67
N ILE A 202 11.87 4.02 4.49
CA ILE A 202 12.15 3.36 3.22
C ILE A 202 13.57 3.77 2.77
N VAL A 203 14.37 2.77 2.42
CA VAL A 203 15.79 2.95 2.08
C VAL A 203 16.04 2.56 0.62
N GLY A 204 16.60 3.49 -0.15
CA GLY A 204 17.06 3.26 -1.53
C GLY A 204 18.03 2.10 -1.65
N THR A 205 18.04 1.45 -2.82
CA THR A 205 18.97 0.34 -3.12
C THR A 205 19.87 0.68 -4.30
N PRO A 206 21.00 -0.03 -4.53
CA PRO A 206 21.89 0.31 -5.64
C PRO A 206 21.20 0.29 -7.01
N SER A 207 21.84 0.97 -7.97
CA SER A 207 21.44 1.02 -9.39
C SER A 207 20.03 1.54 -9.61
N TRP A 208 19.78 2.79 -9.17
CA TRP A 208 18.48 3.46 -9.24
C TRP A 208 17.39 2.65 -8.52
N SER A 209 17.72 2.18 -7.31
CA SER A 209 16.81 1.39 -6.47
C SER A 209 16.31 0.10 -7.14
N GLN A 210 17.22 -0.64 -7.80
CA GLN A 210 16.91 -1.91 -8.47
C GLN A 210 17.57 -3.13 -7.82
N ASP A 211 18.71 -2.97 -7.15
CA ASP A 211 19.49 -4.06 -6.53
C ASP A 211 18.95 -4.41 -5.12
N VAL A 212 17.63 -4.60 -5.02
CA VAL A 212 16.96 -4.98 -3.76
C VAL A 212 17.41 -6.34 -3.24
N ASP A 213 17.84 -7.24 -4.12
CA ASP A 213 18.39 -8.52 -3.71
C ASP A 213 19.77 -8.39 -3.06
N GLU A 214 20.61 -7.41 -3.45
CA GLU A 214 21.86 -7.10 -2.74
C GLU A 214 21.57 -6.65 -1.30
N ALA A 215 20.63 -5.72 -1.13
CA ALA A 215 20.25 -5.23 0.20
C ALA A 215 19.71 -6.33 1.11
N SER A 216 19.00 -7.31 0.53
CA SER A 216 18.41 -8.44 1.27
C SER A 216 19.44 -9.38 1.92
N PHE A 217 20.69 -9.39 1.46
CA PHE A 217 21.75 -10.21 2.07
C PHE A 217 22.37 -9.57 3.32
N ASN A 218 22.24 -8.25 3.50
CA ASN A 218 22.76 -7.54 4.66
C ASN A 218 21.79 -6.44 5.10
N PRO A 219 20.57 -6.78 5.55
CA PRO A 219 19.54 -5.80 5.88
C PRO A 219 19.95 -4.89 7.04
N ILE A 220 19.33 -3.71 7.12
CA ILE A 220 19.42 -2.80 8.27
C ILE A 220 18.67 -3.40 9.46
N ASN A 221 19.34 -3.47 10.61
CA ASN A 221 18.76 -3.97 11.85
C ASN A 221 18.06 -2.82 12.62
N ALA A 222 16.90 -2.40 12.13
CA ALA A 222 16.05 -1.42 12.80
C ALA A 222 14.57 -1.74 12.60
N LYS A 223 13.72 -1.18 13.45
CA LYS A 223 12.26 -1.37 13.37
C LYS A 223 11.68 -0.65 12.16
N ASN A 224 10.69 -1.29 11.52
CA ASN A 224 9.88 -0.72 10.45
C ASN A 224 10.73 -0.12 9.30
N ILE A 225 11.62 -0.94 8.75
CA ILE A 225 12.42 -0.63 7.58
C ILE A 225 11.88 -1.38 6.36
N ALA A 226 11.62 -0.66 5.29
CA ALA A 226 11.37 -1.22 3.96
C ALA A 226 12.47 -0.74 2.98
N TYR A 227 12.55 -1.41 1.84
CA TYR A 227 13.57 -1.17 0.82
C TYR A 227 12.92 -0.74 -0.48
N THR A 228 13.50 0.28 -1.11
CA THR A 228 12.96 0.86 -2.34
C THR A 228 13.19 -0.08 -3.51
N LEU A 229 12.14 -0.29 -4.31
CA LEU A 229 12.20 -0.87 -5.65
C LEU A 229 11.64 0.13 -6.65
N HIS A 230 12.42 0.60 -7.62
CA HIS A 230 11.91 1.42 -8.72
C HIS A 230 11.90 0.65 -10.03
N PHE A 231 10.88 0.91 -10.85
CA PHE A 231 10.81 0.35 -12.19
C PHE A 231 10.09 1.28 -13.17
N TYR A 232 10.37 1.08 -14.44
CA TYR A 232 9.73 1.77 -15.55
C TYR A 232 9.38 0.71 -16.59
N ALA A 233 8.09 0.49 -16.84
CA ALA A 233 7.59 -0.68 -17.56
C ALA A 233 8.03 -0.73 -19.04
N GLY A 234 8.44 0.40 -19.63
CA GLY A 234 9.04 0.43 -20.96
C GLY A 234 10.48 -0.12 -21.00
N THR A 235 11.16 -0.21 -19.85
CA THR A 235 12.59 -0.56 -19.75
C THR A 235 12.83 -1.80 -18.88
N HIS A 236 12.07 -1.95 -17.81
CA HIS A 236 12.30 -2.95 -16.76
C HIS A 236 11.14 -3.95 -16.70
N GLY A 237 11.47 -5.23 -16.81
CA GLY A 237 10.47 -6.31 -16.77
C GLY A 237 10.86 -7.48 -15.89
N GLU A 238 10.74 -8.69 -16.42
CA GLU A 238 10.81 -9.93 -15.63
C GLU A 238 12.11 -10.11 -14.84
N SER A 239 13.26 -9.68 -15.39
CA SER A 239 14.54 -9.73 -14.70
C SER A 239 14.54 -8.94 -13.39
N LEU A 240 13.92 -7.76 -13.36
CA LEU A 240 13.82 -6.94 -12.16
C LEU A 240 12.77 -7.48 -11.19
N ARG A 241 11.65 -8.02 -11.69
CA ARG A 241 10.70 -8.77 -10.84
C ARG A 241 11.36 -9.96 -10.16
N ASN A 242 12.25 -10.67 -10.84
CA ASN A 242 13.00 -11.79 -10.25
C ASN A 242 13.91 -11.34 -9.09
N LYS A 243 14.58 -10.19 -9.22
CA LYS A 243 15.34 -9.60 -8.10
C LYS A 243 14.43 -9.23 -6.94
N ALA A 244 13.26 -8.64 -7.22
CA ALA A 244 12.27 -8.35 -6.19
C ALA A 244 11.76 -9.62 -5.48
N ARG A 245 11.46 -10.69 -6.22
CA ARG A 245 11.08 -12.00 -5.63
C ARG A 245 12.18 -12.55 -4.72
N LYS A 246 13.44 -12.49 -5.16
CA LYS A 246 14.59 -12.92 -4.37
C LYS A 246 14.71 -12.13 -3.07
N ALA A 247 14.56 -10.80 -3.12
CA ALA A 247 14.56 -9.95 -1.93
C ALA A 247 13.43 -10.30 -0.95
N LEU A 248 12.20 -10.49 -1.46
CA LEU A 248 11.06 -10.93 -0.65
C LEU A 248 11.30 -12.30 -0.01
N ASN A 249 11.86 -13.25 -0.76
CA ASN A 249 12.19 -14.59 -0.26
C ASN A 249 13.28 -14.57 0.82
N ASN A 250 14.21 -13.61 0.73
CA ASN A 250 15.21 -13.34 1.76
C ASN A 250 14.65 -12.58 2.98
N GLY A 251 13.36 -12.23 2.97
CA GLY A 251 12.64 -11.76 4.15
C GLY A 251 12.61 -10.24 4.33
N ILE A 252 13.01 -9.44 3.34
CA ILE A 252 12.90 -7.97 3.41
C ILE A 252 11.61 -7.45 2.77
N ALA A 253 11.02 -6.41 3.36
CA ALA A 253 9.82 -5.77 2.82
C ALA A 253 10.18 -4.73 1.75
N LEU A 254 9.46 -4.76 0.62
CA LEU A 254 9.66 -3.83 -0.48
C LEU A 254 8.56 -2.77 -0.52
N PHE A 255 8.92 -1.57 -0.98
CA PHE A 255 7.99 -0.49 -1.31
C PHE A 255 8.41 0.13 -2.64
N VAL A 256 7.47 0.31 -3.57
CA VAL A 256 7.74 0.97 -4.85
C VAL A 256 7.43 2.47 -4.74
N THR A 257 8.36 3.24 -4.18
CA THR A 257 8.13 4.68 -3.95
C THR A 257 8.08 5.48 -5.26
N GLU A 258 8.60 4.92 -6.34
CA GLU A 258 8.49 5.45 -7.70
C GLU A 258 8.32 4.35 -8.75
N TRP A 259 7.40 4.55 -9.70
CA TRP A 259 7.34 3.74 -10.92
C TRP A 259 6.68 4.47 -12.10
N GLY A 260 7.10 4.15 -13.32
CA GLY A 260 6.52 4.68 -14.56
C GLY A 260 5.94 3.61 -15.48
N ALA A 261 4.88 3.94 -16.20
CA ALA A 261 4.29 3.07 -17.24
C ALA A 261 5.04 3.13 -18.58
N VAL A 262 6.06 3.98 -18.68
CA VAL A 262 6.84 4.31 -19.88
C VAL A 262 8.31 3.89 -19.71
N ASN A 263 9.24 4.34 -20.56
CA ASN A 263 10.67 4.06 -20.42
C ASN A 263 11.31 4.85 -19.25
N SER A 264 12.48 4.40 -18.79
CA SER A 264 13.20 5.00 -17.66
C SER A 264 13.75 6.40 -17.89
N ASP A 265 13.77 6.89 -19.13
CA ASP A 265 14.08 8.28 -19.46
C ASP A 265 12.86 9.23 -19.30
N GLY A 266 11.74 8.70 -18.78
CA GLY A 266 10.48 9.41 -18.60
C GLY A 266 9.64 9.52 -19.88
N ASN A 267 10.07 8.94 -20.99
CA ASN A 267 9.44 9.08 -22.30
C ASN A 267 9.03 7.73 -22.91
N GLY A 268 8.47 7.78 -24.11
CA GLY A 268 7.87 6.64 -24.78
C GLY A 268 6.38 6.47 -24.47
N GLY A 269 5.75 5.52 -25.15
CA GLY A 269 4.36 5.15 -24.91
C GLY A 269 4.20 4.26 -23.68
N VAL A 270 2.97 4.17 -23.18
CA VAL A 270 2.62 3.23 -22.11
C VAL A 270 2.85 1.80 -22.58
N ASN A 271 3.72 1.06 -21.90
CA ASN A 271 3.86 -0.38 -22.10
C ASN A 271 2.78 -1.11 -21.31
N GLN A 272 1.64 -1.38 -21.96
CA GLN A 272 0.44 -1.91 -21.31
C GLN A 272 0.68 -3.26 -20.64
N THR A 273 1.22 -4.23 -21.39
CA THR A 273 1.44 -5.59 -20.93
C THR A 273 2.39 -5.62 -19.73
N GLU A 274 3.51 -4.90 -19.83
CA GLU A 274 4.51 -4.90 -18.76
C GLU A 274 4.00 -4.15 -17.52
N THR A 275 3.24 -3.06 -17.72
CA THR A 275 2.59 -2.34 -16.61
C THR A 275 1.62 -3.26 -15.87
N ASP A 276 0.80 -4.03 -16.59
CA ASP A 276 -0.15 -4.96 -15.96
C ASP A 276 0.55 -6.09 -15.22
N ALA A 277 1.65 -6.63 -15.76
CA ALA A 277 2.47 -7.62 -15.07
C ALA A 277 3.05 -7.08 -13.75
N TRP A 278 3.55 -5.84 -13.74
CA TRP A 278 4.02 -5.18 -12.53
C TRP A 278 2.90 -4.91 -11.52
N VAL A 279 1.74 -4.44 -11.97
CA VAL A 279 0.59 -4.19 -11.10
C VAL A 279 0.11 -5.47 -10.43
N THR A 280 0.00 -6.57 -11.17
CA THR A 280 -0.33 -7.89 -10.61
C THR A 280 0.72 -8.32 -9.59
N PHE A 281 2.00 -8.26 -9.95
CA PHE A 281 3.10 -8.58 -9.03
C PHE A 281 3.02 -7.80 -7.72
N MET A 282 2.79 -6.48 -7.78
CA MET A 282 2.67 -5.64 -6.59
C MET A 282 1.45 -6.00 -5.74
N ARG A 283 0.29 -6.28 -6.36
CA ARG A 283 -0.94 -6.66 -5.65
C ARG A 283 -0.76 -7.99 -4.92
N ASP A 284 -0.29 -9.02 -5.62
CA ASP A 284 -0.12 -10.38 -5.07
C ASP A 284 0.88 -10.39 -3.90
N ASN A 285 1.87 -9.51 -3.95
CA ASN A 285 2.89 -9.41 -2.91
C ASN A 285 2.59 -8.39 -1.82
N ASN A 286 1.45 -7.67 -1.88
CA ASN A 286 1.13 -6.54 -0.99
C ASN A 286 2.21 -5.46 -0.95
N ILE A 287 2.70 -5.05 -2.13
CA ILE A 287 3.67 -3.97 -2.29
C ILE A 287 2.93 -2.66 -2.58
N SER A 288 3.08 -1.69 -1.68
CA SER A 288 2.57 -0.33 -1.89
C SER A 288 3.37 0.40 -2.98
N ASN A 289 2.73 1.33 -3.69
CA ASN A 289 3.33 2.03 -4.80
C ASN A 289 2.91 3.51 -4.96
N ALA A 290 3.79 4.33 -5.55
CA ALA A 290 3.48 5.69 -5.99
C ALA A 290 3.99 5.94 -7.41
N ASN A 291 3.09 6.33 -8.32
CA ASN A 291 3.43 6.52 -9.74
C ASN A 291 4.16 7.85 -10.02
N TRP A 292 5.17 7.80 -10.88
CA TRP A 292 5.83 8.94 -11.53
C TRP A 292 5.15 9.31 -12.87
N ALA A 293 4.73 10.55 -13.10
CA ALA A 293 4.62 11.64 -12.13
C ALA A 293 3.33 12.42 -12.27
N LEU A 294 2.78 12.86 -11.14
CA LEU A 294 1.78 13.92 -11.11
C LEU A 294 2.44 15.23 -11.54
N ASN A 295 2.38 15.50 -12.84
CA ASN A 295 3.00 16.63 -13.50
C ASN A 295 2.36 16.87 -14.88
N ASP A 296 2.74 17.97 -15.51
CA ASP A 296 2.37 18.34 -16.88
C ASP A 296 3.59 18.65 -17.76
N LYS A 297 4.77 18.11 -17.44
CA LYS A 297 5.94 18.22 -18.32
C LYS A 297 5.62 17.51 -19.64
N ASN A 298 6.18 18.01 -20.73
CA ASN A 298 6.01 17.42 -22.05
C ASN A 298 6.85 16.13 -22.20
N GLU A 299 6.43 15.06 -21.52
CA GLU A 299 7.07 13.75 -21.50
C GLU A 299 6.04 12.63 -21.28
N GLY A 300 6.38 11.40 -21.62
CA GLY A 300 5.47 10.25 -21.54
C GLY A 300 4.98 9.92 -20.13
N ALA A 301 5.83 10.12 -19.11
CA ALA A 301 5.52 9.80 -17.72
C ALA A 301 4.52 10.76 -17.06
N SER A 302 4.41 11.99 -17.56
CA SER A 302 3.54 13.01 -16.95
C SER A 302 2.07 12.63 -17.05
N THR A 303 1.33 12.78 -15.94
CA THR A 303 -0.11 12.47 -15.90
C THR A 303 -0.95 13.42 -16.75
N TYR A 304 -0.52 14.67 -16.92
CA TYR A 304 -1.27 15.71 -17.62
C TYR A 304 -0.53 16.22 -18.86
N TYR A 305 -1.27 16.70 -19.86
CA TYR A 305 -0.68 17.46 -20.95
C TYR A 305 -0.26 18.86 -20.49
N PRO A 306 0.80 19.45 -21.08
CA PRO A 306 1.32 20.76 -20.67
C PRO A 306 0.27 21.85 -20.53
N GLY A 307 0.25 22.52 -19.37
CA GLY A 307 -0.64 23.65 -19.10
C GLY A 307 -2.12 23.25 -18.93
N SER A 308 -2.42 21.97 -18.70
CA SER A 308 -3.78 21.47 -18.61
C SER A 308 -3.97 20.45 -17.47
N THR A 309 -5.22 20.05 -17.24
CA THR A 309 -5.58 18.90 -16.39
C THR A 309 -6.11 17.71 -17.20
N ASN A 310 -5.95 17.75 -18.53
CA ASN A 310 -6.30 16.64 -19.40
C ASN A 310 -5.29 15.51 -19.23
N LEU A 311 -5.79 14.30 -18.95
CA LEU A 311 -4.94 13.14 -18.73
C LEU A 311 -4.26 12.67 -20.01
N THR A 312 -2.96 12.42 -19.93
CA THR A 312 -2.20 11.65 -20.93
C THR A 312 -2.61 10.18 -20.88
N ASP A 313 -2.08 9.34 -21.78
CA ASP A 313 -2.32 7.90 -21.73
C ASP A 313 -1.74 7.25 -20.46
N SER A 314 -0.56 7.72 -20.00
CA SER A 314 -0.01 7.36 -18.70
C SER A 314 -0.97 7.76 -17.57
N GLY A 315 -1.44 9.02 -17.58
CA GLY A 315 -2.39 9.53 -16.58
C GLY A 315 -3.70 8.73 -16.51
N LYS A 316 -4.27 8.33 -17.66
CA LYS A 316 -5.48 7.48 -17.72
C LYS A 316 -5.22 6.09 -17.14
N LYS A 317 -4.12 5.43 -17.54
CA LYS A 317 -3.76 4.09 -17.06
C LYS A 317 -3.54 4.09 -15.55
N VAL A 318 -2.74 5.02 -15.05
CA VAL A 318 -2.41 5.16 -13.62
C VAL A 318 -3.66 5.48 -12.81
N LYS A 319 -4.52 6.40 -13.27
CA LYS A 319 -5.76 6.72 -12.56
C LYS A 319 -6.65 5.49 -12.39
N SER A 320 -6.80 4.68 -13.43
CA SER A 320 -7.55 3.42 -13.36
C SER A 320 -6.93 2.43 -12.37
N ILE A 321 -5.60 2.27 -12.38
CA ILE A 321 -4.89 1.40 -11.43
C ILE A 321 -5.13 1.86 -9.99
N ILE A 322 -4.95 3.15 -9.72
CA ILE A 322 -5.15 3.72 -8.39
C ILE A 322 -6.59 3.51 -7.98
N GLN A 323 -7.58 3.93 -8.76
CA GLN A 323 -9.01 3.81 -8.40
C GLN A 323 -9.40 2.37 -8.05
N ASN A 324 -8.88 1.39 -8.78
CA ASN A 324 -9.16 -0.03 -8.59
C ASN A 324 -8.17 -0.76 -7.65
N TRP A 325 -7.35 -0.04 -6.88
CA TRP A 325 -6.48 -0.67 -5.88
C TRP A 325 -7.31 -1.26 -4.73
N PRO A 326 -7.04 -2.50 -4.27
CA PRO A 326 -7.92 -3.24 -3.35
C PRO A 326 -8.11 -2.58 -1.98
N TYR A 327 -7.11 -1.86 -1.49
CA TYR A 327 -7.19 -1.13 -0.23
C TYR A 327 -7.13 0.38 -0.44
N LYS A 328 -7.92 1.09 0.36
CA LYS A 328 -7.99 2.54 0.42
C LYS A 328 -7.83 3.00 1.87
N THR A 329 -7.17 4.13 2.08
CA THR A 329 -7.32 4.81 3.37
C THR A 329 -8.75 5.34 3.51
N SER A 330 -9.27 5.39 4.74
CA SER A 330 -10.63 5.82 5.02
C SER A 330 -10.93 7.19 4.37
N SER A 331 -12.16 7.38 3.89
CA SER A 331 -12.64 8.69 3.45
C SER A 331 -12.88 9.56 4.68
N ALA A 332 -12.51 10.85 4.61
CA ALA A 332 -12.74 11.82 5.69
C ALA A 332 -14.24 12.16 5.94
N SER A 333 -15.16 11.40 5.36
CA SER A 333 -16.61 11.64 5.43
C SER A 333 -17.38 10.32 5.47
N ALA A 334 -17.38 9.66 6.63
CA ALA A 334 -18.33 8.60 6.97
C ALA A 334 -18.55 8.47 8.50
N SER A 335 -18.30 9.52 9.27
CA SER A 335 -18.50 9.53 10.73
C SER A 335 -19.27 10.77 11.17
N ILE A 336 -20.52 10.85 10.74
CA ILE A 336 -21.58 11.56 11.47
C ILE A 336 -22.89 10.75 11.34
N ASN A 337 -23.31 10.22 12.48
CA ASN A 337 -24.66 9.78 12.86
C ASN A 337 -25.23 8.47 12.27
N GLU A 338 -25.05 7.38 13.02
CA GLU A 338 -26.19 6.52 13.38
C GLU A 338 -26.18 6.27 14.90
N ALA A 339 -26.87 7.17 15.61
CA ALA A 339 -27.32 6.96 16.97
C ALA A 339 -28.65 7.70 17.15
N ALA A 340 -29.74 7.03 16.80
CA ALA A 340 -31.11 7.28 17.27
C ALA A 340 -31.94 6.03 16.92
N SER A 341 -32.01 5.06 17.83
CA SER A 341 -33.06 4.90 18.84
C SER A 341 -34.38 4.43 18.24
N GLU A 342 -34.65 3.14 18.48
CA GLU A 342 -35.98 2.54 18.44
C GLU A 342 -36.97 3.34 19.28
N THR A 343 -38.16 3.59 18.75
CA THR A 343 -39.42 3.61 19.50
C THR A 343 -40.56 3.33 18.53
N ALA A 344 -41.29 2.25 18.79
CA ALA A 344 -42.57 1.94 18.17
C ALA A 344 -43.69 2.79 18.77
N ALA A 345 -44.63 3.25 17.95
CA ALA A 345 -46.03 3.46 18.35
C ALA A 345 -46.95 3.51 17.13
N ASP A 346 -47.96 2.66 17.20
CA ASP A 346 -49.13 2.45 16.36
C ASP A 346 -50.17 3.58 16.54
N THR A 347 -50.84 4.05 15.48
CA THR A 347 -52.32 4.25 15.48
C THR A 347 -52.89 4.63 14.11
N ALA A 348 -54.15 4.24 13.93
CA ALA A 348 -54.90 4.02 12.70
C ALA A 348 -55.70 5.23 12.13
N ALA A 349 -56.10 5.03 10.85
CA ALA A 349 -57.35 5.48 10.17
C ALA A 349 -57.52 7.00 9.90
N THR A 350 -58.17 7.50 8.84
CA THR A 350 -59.28 7.08 7.94
C THR A 350 -59.19 7.93 6.65
N ASP A 351 -59.27 7.36 5.46
CA ASP A 351 -60.45 7.28 4.55
C ASP A 351 -60.73 8.54 3.69
N SER A 352 -60.69 8.39 2.36
CA SER A 352 -61.76 8.78 1.41
C SER A 352 -61.29 8.81 -0.04
N ALA A 353 -61.77 7.82 -0.79
CA ALA A 353 -62.30 7.82 -2.17
C ALA A 353 -61.74 8.80 -3.23
N ALA A 354 -61.33 8.25 -4.38
CA ALA A 354 -62.13 8.32 -5.62
C ALA A 354 -61.56 7.41 -6.73
N THR A 355 -62.48 6.67 -7.30
CA THR A 355 -62.42 5.73 -8.43
C THR A 355 -62.11 6.40 -9.77
N THR A 356 -61.39 5.69 -10.66
CA THR A 356 -61.95 5.32 -11.98
C THR A 356 -61.27 4.08 -12.55
N ASP A 357 -62.14 3.16 -12.96
CA ASP A 357 -61.98 1.97 -13.78
C ASP A 357 -61.15 2.18 -15.05
N THR A 358 -60.37 1.16 -15.44
CA THR A 358 -60.54 0.48 -16.74
C THR A 358 -59.89 -0.91 -16.65
N ALA A 359 -60.71 -1.96 -16.70
CA ALA A 359 -60.31 -3.34 -16.85
C ALA A 359 -59.77 -3.62 -18.27
N THR A 360 -58.81 -4.54 -18.40
CA THR A 360 -58.98 -5.72 -19.26
C THR A 360 -57.85 -6.76 -19.11
N GLN A 361 -58.30 -8.00 -18.85
CA GLN A 361 -57.77 -9.32 -19.27
C GLN A 361 -56.43 -9.84 -18.73
N ASP A 362 -56.54 -10.59 -17.64
CA ASP A 362 -56.47 -12.07 -17.60
C ASP A 362 -55.51 -12.77 -18.59
N THR A 363 -54.40 -13.31 -18.08
CA THR A 363 -54.02 -14.70 -18.36
C THR A 363 -53.17 -15.25 -17.21
N THR A 364 -53.62 -16.38 -16.66
CA THR A 364 -52.91 -17.35 -15.82
C THR A 364 -51.61 -17.83 -16.51
N THR A 365 -50.51 -18.24 -15.88
CA THR A 365 -50.36 -19.45 -15.05
C THR A 365 -48.94 -19.55 -14.45
N GLN A 366 -48.87 -20.04 -13.20
CA GLN A 366 -47.84 -20.82 -12.48
C GLN A 366 -46.34 -20.86 -12.88
N THR A 367 -45.53 -20.51 -11.87
CA THR A 367 -44.50 -21.34 -11.19
C THR A 367 -43.75 -22.43 -11.99
N THR A 368 -42.40 -22.35 -12.05
CA THR A 368 -41.45 -23.23 -11.33
C THR A 368 -39.99 -23.00 -11.77
N ALA A 369 -39.08 -23.40 -10.87
CA ALA A 369 -37.62 -23.34 -10.95
C ALA A 369 -37.00 -24.16 -12.11
N VAL A 370 -35.80 -23.74 -12.54
CA VAL A 370 -34.88 -24.53 -13.40
C VAL A 370 -33.45 -24.28 -12.87
N THR A 371 -32.94 -25.08 -11.94
CA THR A 371 -32.04 -26.25 -12.12
C THR A 371 -31.00 -26.13 -13.23
N ASP A 372 -29.75 -26.14 -12.76
CA ASP A 372 -28.48 -26.47 -13.42
C ASP A 372 -28.60 -27.45 -14.60
N THR A 373 -27.91 -27.17 -15.71
CA THR A 373 -27.49 -28.19 -16.68
C THR A 373 -26.20 -27.73 -17.38
N PRO A 374 -25.22 -28.63 -17.62
CA PRO A 374 -23.86 -28.28 -17.98
C PRO A 374 -23.72 -27.96 -19.47
N THR A 375 -22.97 -26.92 -19.79
CA THR A 375 -22.54 -26.62 -21.15
C THR A 375 -21.48 -27.61 -21.62
N THR A 376 -21.76 -28.17 -22.79
CA THR A 376 -20.93 -28.97 -23.69
C THR A 376 -19.42 -28.70 -23.59
N THR A 377 -18.66 -29.72 -23.18
CA THR A 377 -17.19 -29.74 -23.30
C THR A 377 -16.80 -29.98 -24.76
N ASP A 378 -16.25 -28.96 -25.41
CA ASP A 378 -15.55 -29.11 -26.69
C ASP A 378 -14.39 -30.11 -26.55
N SER A 379 -14.22 -30.97 -27.55
CA SER A 379 -13.05 -31.85 -27.66
C SER A 379 -11.82 -31.00 -27.99
N ALA A 380 -10.89 -30.86 -27.04
CA ALA A 380 -9.63 -30.19 -27.29
C ALA A 380 -8.65 -31.19 -27.95
N SER A 381 -7.94 -30.77 -28.99
CA SER A 381 -6.84 -31.58 -29.52
C SER A 381 -5.73 -31.69 -28.47
N CYS A 382 -5.40 -32.92 -28.09
CA CYS A 382 -4.36 -33.24 -27.10
C CYS A 382 -3.12 -33.87 -27.72
N THR A 383 -3.05 -33.91 -29.05
CA THR A 383 -1.88 -34.40 -29.80
C THR A 383 -0.67 -33.53 -29.49
N ASN A 384 0.46 -34.16 -29.19
CA ASN A 384 1.74 -33.50 -28.87
C ASN A 384 1.71 -32.55 -27.65
N VAL A 385 0.78 -32.76 -26.72
CA VAL A 385 0.79 -32.06 -25.42
C VAL A 385 1.37 -32.98 -24.36
N ASN A 386 2.28 -32.47 -23.52
CA ASN A 386 2.86 -33.26 -22.44
C ASN A 386 1.79 -33.72 -21.43
N ILE A 387 1.97 -34.92 -20.88
CA ILE A 387 1.07 -35.50 -19.85
C ILE A 387 1.71 -35.30 -18.48
N TYR A 388 0.98 -34.70 -17.53
CA TYR A 388 1.46 -34.51 -16.15
C TYR A 388 1.88 -35.85 -15.52
N PRO A 389 3.05 -35.93 -14.84
CA PRO A 389 3.89 -34.82 -14.37
C PRO A 389 5.06 -34.42 -15.31
N ASN A 390 4.98 -34.69 -16.61
CA ASN A 390 6.02 -34.27 -17.56
C ASN A 390 5.89 -32.78 -17.90
N TRP A 391 6.48 -31.92 -17.07
CA TRP A 391 6.49 -30.47 -17.24
C TRP A 391 7.08 -30.01 -18.59
N VAL A 392 6.72 -28.80 -19.03
CA VAL A 392 7.19 -28.23 -20.31
C VAL A 392 8.48 -27.43 -20.13
N SER A 393 8.50 -26.55 -19.14
CA SER A 393 9.54 -25.54 -18.95
C SER A 393 10.54 -25.87 -17.85
N LYS A 394 11.74 -25.30 -17.98
CA LYS A 394 12.92 -25.50 -17.14
C LYS A 394 13.34 -24.18 -16.52
N ASP A 395 13.80 -24.19 -15.29
CA ASP A 395 14.25 -22.96 -14.61
C ASP A 395 15.53 -22.36 -15.23
N TRP A 396 16.31 -23.16 -15.99
CA TRP A 396 17.53 -22.72 -16.66
C TRP A 396 17.92 -23.64 -17.83
N SER A 397 18.76 -23.13 -18.73
CA SER A 397 19.22 -23.86 -19.93
C SER A 397 20.08 -25.08 -19.56
N GLY A 398 19.52 -26.29 -19.75
CA GLY A 398 20.16 -27.55 -19.38
C GLY A 398 19.53 -28.25 -18.18
N GLY A 399 18.61 -27.60 -17.45
CA GLY A 399 17.86 -28.20 -16.35
C GLY A 399 16.83 -29.26 -16.79
N THR A 400 16.21 -29.93 -15.82
CA THR A 400 15.03 -30.78 -16.06
C THR A 400 13.77 -29.92 -16.07
N PRO A 401 12.73 -30.27 -16.86
CA PRO A 401 11.47 -29.55 -16.79
C PRO A 401 10.82 -29.70 -15.41
N THR A 402 10.37 -28.59 -14.83
CA THR A 402 9.83 -28.52 -13.44
C THR A 402 8.50 -27.79 -13.33
N HIS A 403 8.09 -27.07 -14.38
CA HIS A 403 6.90 -26.21 -14.36
C HIS A 403 6.34 -25.97 -15.77
N ASN A 404 5.23 -25.24 -15.85
CA ASN A 404 4.70 -24.65 -17.07
C ASN A 404 4.67 -23.13 -16.94
N GLU A 405 5.02 -22.44 -18.02
CA GLU A 405 4.87 -20.98 -18.16
C GLU A 405 3.50 -20.62 -18.74
N ALA A 406 3.15 -19.32 -18.70
CA ALA A 406 1.88 -18.82 -19.23
C ALA A 406 1.67 -19.25 -20.70
N GLY A 407 0.51 -19.84 -20.99
CA GLY A 407 0.14 -20.33 -22.32
C GLY A 407 0.57 -21.77 -22.62
N GLU A 408 1.41 -22.39 -21.79
CA GLU A 408 1.83 -23.78 -21.97
C GLU A 408 0.75 -24.76 -21.49
N SER A 409 0.58 -25.88 -22.19
CA SER A 409 -0.48 -26.85 -21.88
C SER A 409 0.06 -28.14 -21.25
N LEU A 410 -0.76 -28.76 -20.39
CA LEU A 410 -0.59 -30.14 -19.94
C LEU A 410 -1.90 -30.92 -20.05
N VAL A 411 -1.78 -32.22 -20.28
CA VAL A 411 -2.89 -33.17 -20.12
C VAL A 411 -2.80 -33.81 -18.73
N TYR A 412 -3.91 -33.78 -18.01
CA TYR A 412 -4.07 -34.46 -16.72
C TYR A 412 -5.47 -35.06 -16.63
N GLN A 413 -5.56 -36.34 -16.27
CA GLN A 413 -6.83 -37.07 -16.13
C GLN A 413 -7.78 -36.95 -17.35
N GLY A 414 -7.22 -37.04 -18.56
CA GLY A 414 -7.99 -36.95 -19.80
C GLY A 414 -8.51 -35.54 -20.13
N LYS A 415 -8.01 -34.51 -19.45
CA LYS A 415 -8.35 -33.10 -19.70
C LYS A 415 -7.11 -32.32 -20.06
N ARG A 416 -7.23 -31.42 -21.03
CA ARG A 416 -6.18 -30.46 -21.37
C ARG A 416 -6.38 -29.18 -20.60
N TYR A 417 -5.32 -28.74 -19.94
CA TYR A 417 -5.25 -27.47 -19.24
C TYR A 417 -4.21 -26.58 -19.90
N VAL A 418 -4.40 -25.26 -19.80
CA VAL A 418 -3.41 -24.25 -20.15
C VAL A 418 -3.05 -23.47 -18.90
N ALA A 419 -1.75 -23.25 -18.69
CA ALA A 419 -1.26 -22.45 -17.58
C ALA A 419 -1.58 -20.96 -17.82
N ASN A 420 -2.23 -20.31 -16.86
CA ASN A 420 -2.55 -18.88 -16.91
C ASN A 420 -1.32 -18.00 -16.61
N TRP A 421 -0.41 -18.54 -15.79
CA TRP A 421 0.89 -17.97 -15.40
C TRP A 421 1.81 -19.12 -14.97
N TYR A 422 3.06 -18.82 -14.58
CA TYR A 422 4.00 -19.81 -14.04
C TYR A 422 3.33 -20.71 -13.00
N THR A 423 3.41 -22.02 -13.18
CA THR A 423 2.86 -22.97 -12.22
C THR A 423 3.62 -24.28 -12.21
N SER A 424 3.80 -24.81 -11.00
CA SER A 424 4.26 -26.17 -10.71
C SER A 424 3.20 -26.98 -9.94
N SER A 425 1.96 -26.47 -9.88
CA SER A 425 0.83 -27.16 -9.23
C SER A 425 0.15 -28.13 -10.19
N THR A 426 -0.50 -29.15 -9.64
CA THR A 426 -1.20 -30.18 -10.43
C THR A 426 -2.27 -29.54 -11.35
N PRO A 427 -2.34 -29.89 -12.65
CA PRO A 427 -3.29 -29.25 -13.55
C PRO A 427 -4.74 -29.30 -13.05
N GLY A 428 -5.37 -28.13 -12.96
CA GLY A 428 -6.73 -27.96 -12.45
C GLY A 428 -6.88 -27.92 -10.93
N SER A 429 -5.79 -27.94 -10.15
CA SER A 429 -5.87 -27.88 -8.68
C SER A 429 -6.14 -26.48 -8.12
N ASP A 430 -5.82 -25.42 -8.88
CA ASP A 430 -5.99 -24.04 -8.48
C ASP A 430 -6.18 -23.12 -9.70
N ALA A 431 -6.25 -21.81 -9.45
CA ALA A 431 -6.50 -20.79 -10.48
C ALA A 431 -5.36 -20.61 -11.50
N SER A 432 -4.20 -21.24 -11.30
CA SER A 432 -3.09 -21.17 -12.28
C SER A 432 -3.38 -21.97 -13.56
N TRP A 433 -4.46 -22.74 -13.60
CA TRP A 433 -4.88 -23.52 -14.77
C TRP A 433 -6.25 -23.11 -15.27
N SER A 434 -6.38 -23.03 -16.59
CA SER A 434 -7.67 -22.97 -17.27
C SER A 434 -7.93 -24.29 -18.01
N LEU A 435 -9.13 -24.86 -17.83
CA LEU A 435 -9.55 -26.05 -18.57
C LEU A 435 -9.79 -25.66 -20.04
N VAL A 436 -9.07 -26.30 -20.95
CA VAL A 436 -9.22 -26.11 -22.41
C VAL A 436 -10.29 -27.05 -22.96
N GLY A 437 -10.35 -28.29 -22.49
CA GLY A 437 -11.35 -29.27 -22.92
C GLY A 437 -10.96 -30.70 -22.57
N ASN A 438 -11.81 -31.66 -22.95
CA ASN A 438 -11.55 -33.08 -22.76
C ASN A 438 -10.70 -33.62 -23.92
N CYS A 439 -9.76 -34.52 -23.60
CA CYS A 439 -9.01 -35.32 -24.57
C CYS A 439 -9.81 -36.60 -24.85
N ASN A 440 -10.43 -36.69 -26.02
CA ASN A 440 -11.14 -37.89 -26.48
C ASN A 440 -10.23 -38.76 -27.36
#